data_AF-A0A0B4EDG9-F1
#
_entry.id   AF-A0A0B4EDG9-F1
#
_cell.length_a   1.000
_cell.length_b   1.000
_cell.length_c   1.000
_cell.angle_alpha   90.00
_cell.angle_beta   90.00
_cell.angle_gamma   90.00
#
_symmetry.space_group_name_H-M   'P 1'
#
loop_
_entity.id
_entity.type
_entity.pdbx_description
1 polymer ?
#
loop_
_entity_poly.entity_id
_entity_poly.type
_entity_poly.pdbx_seq_one_letter_code
_entity_poly.pdbx_strand_id
1 'polypeptide(L)'
;DVNNPLCGPHGASAIFGPQKGANPEQVQQLDAALGHFADHCAQVLPRDVRDEPGSGAAGGLGFAAKAFLGAQFRAGVEVVAELVGLDEAVRGADLVITGEGRFDAQTLR
;
A
#
# COMPACT_ATOMS: atom_id res chain seq x y z
N ASP A 1 -4.72 -2.46 1.18
CA ASP A 1 -5.68 -1.79 0.27
C ASP A 1 -5.02 -1.21 -0.97
N VAL A 2 -3.77 -0.73 -0.88
CA VAL A 2 -3.02 -0.25 -2.04
C VAL A 2 -2.14 -1.38 -2.59
N ASN A 3 -2.41 -1.80 -3.83
CA ASN A 3 -1.65 -2.85 -4.54
C ASN A 3 -0.67 -2.30 -5.58
N ASN A 4 -0.54 -0.98 -5.65
CA ASN A 4 0.29 -0.29 -6.64
C ASN A 4 1.79 -0.65 -6.48
N PRO A 5 2.51 -0.94 -7.58
CA PRO A 5 3.96 -1.09 -7.56
C PRO A 5 4.63 0.27 -7.32
N LEU A 6 5.96 0.29 -7.19
CA LEU A 6 6.72 1.52 -6.95
C LEU A 6 6.64 2.50 -8.13
N CYS A 7 6.87 2.02 -9.35
CA CYS A 7 6.97 2.84 -10.56
C CYS A 7 5.99 2.41 -11.67
N GLY A 8 5.94 3.18 -12.75
CA GLY A 8 5.17 2.88 -13.95
C GLY A 8 3.75 3.46 -13.96
N PRO A 9 2.90 3.08 -14.95
CA PRO A 9 1.57 3.68 -15.14
C PRO A 9 0.62 3.51 -13.95
N HIS A 10 0.85 2.47 -13.15
CA HIS A 10 0.11 2.21 -11.92
C HIS A 10 0.97 2.43 -10.66
N GLY A 11 2.12 3.09 -10.80
CA GLY A 11 3.09 3.32 -9.74
C GLY A 11 2.70 4.46 -8.78
N ALA A 12 3.57 4.71 -7.81
CA ALA A 12 3.35 5.69 -6.75
C ALA A 12 3.12 7.10 -7.31
N SER A 13 3.99 7.54 -8.22
CA SER A 13 3.95 8.87 -8.82
C SER A 13 2.73 9.06 -9.71
N ALA A 14 2.42 8.08 -10.56
CA ALA A 14 1.31 8.15 -11.51
C ALA A 14 -0.06 8.20 -10.80
N ILE A 15 -0.26 7.38 -9.77
CA ILE A 15 -1.57 7.23 -9.11
C ILE A 15 -1.77 8.25 -7.99
N PHE A 16 -0.73 8.51 -7.17
CA PHE A 16 -0.87 9.34 -5.97
C PHE A 16 -0.21 10.71 -6.08
N GLY A 17 0.61 10.95 -7.11
CA GLY A 17 1.24 12.25 -7.36
C GLY A 17 0.22 13.37 -7.62
N PRO A 18 -0.76 13.21 -8.52
CA PRO A 18 -1.70 14.28 -8.87
C PRO A 18 -2.51 14.81 -7.68
N GLN A 19 -3.01 13.93 -6.81
CA GLN A 19 -3.75 14.34 -5.61
C GLN A 19 -2.87 15.05 -4.55
N LYS A 20 -1.54 14.94 -4.66
CA LYS A 20 -0.55 15.64 -3.83
C LYS A 20 -0.01 16.92 -4.52
N GLY A 21 -0.58 17.30 -5.67
CA GLY A 21 -0.22 18.52 -6.39
C GLY A 21 0.88 18.35 -7.44
N ALA A 22 1.31 17.12 -7.77
CA ALA A 22 2.27 16.92 -8.85
C ALA A 22 1.61 17.13 -10.22
N ASN A 23 2.20 17.98 -11.05
CA ASN A 23 1.81 18.15 -12.44
C ASN A 23 2.32 16.97 -13.31
N PRO A 24 1.87 16.82 -14.57
CA PRO A 24 2.25 15.68 -15.41
C PRO A 24 3.76 15.51 -15.64
N GLU A 25 4.50 16.61 -15.73
CA GLU A 25 5.96 16.57 -15.88
C GLU A 25 6.63 16.09 -14.58
N GLN A 26 6.19 16.62 -13.44
CA GLN A 26 6.66 16.21 -12.12
C GLN A 26 6.37 14.73 -11.85
N VAL A 27 5.22 14.21 -12.31
CA VAL A 27 4.90 12.78 -12.21
C VAL A 27 5.95 11.93 -12.91
N GLN A 28 6.35 12.30 -14.13
CA GLN A 28 7.39 11.58 -14.88
C GLN A 28 8.76 11.68 -14.20
N GLN A 29 9.11 12.87 -13.70
CA GLN A 29 10.37 13.09 -12.97
C GLN A 29 10.43 12.27 -11.68
N LEU A 30 9.34 12.24 -10.92
CA LEU A 30 9.25 11.46 -9.67
C LEU A 30 9.29 9.95 -9.94
N ASP A 31 8.59 9.46 -10.98
CA ASP A 31 8.63 8.04 -11.36
C ASP A 31 10.03 7.59 -11.77
N ALA A 32 10.73 8.40 -12.57
CA ALA A 32 12.12 8.15 -12.95
C ALA A 32 13.07 8.18 -11.73
N ALA A 33 12.88 9.13 -10.81
CA ALA A 33 13.67 9.23 -9.59
C ALA A 33 13.48 8.01 -8.67
N LEU A 34 12.23 7.54 -8.52
CA LEU A 34 11.93 6.31 -7.77
C LEU A 34 12.52 5.07 -8.45
N GLY A 35 12.48 5.00 -9.79
CA GLY A 35 13.09 3.91 -10.55
C GLY A 35 14.60 3.85 -10.35
N HIS A 36 15.26 5.00 -10.47
CA HIS A 36 16.69 5.13 -10.21
C HIS A 36 17.05 4.75 -8.76
N PHE A 37 16.26 5.19 -7.78
CA PHE A 37 16.44 4.78 -6.38
C PHE A 37 16.34 3.26 -6.21
N ALA A 38 15.33 2.63 -6.82
CA ALA A 38 15.16 1.19 -6.77
C ALA A 38 16.31 0.44 -7.46
N ASP A 39 16.86 0.96 -8.56
CA ASP A 39 18.04 0.39 -9.23
C ASP A 39 19.26 0.35 -8.33
N HIS A 40 19.51 1.42 -7.57
CA HIS A 40 20.58 1.43 -6.57
C HIS A 40 20.31 0.44 -5.44
N CYS A 41 19.06 0.36 -4.97
CA CYS A 41 18.67 -0.58 -3.92
C CYS A 41 18.88 -2.05 -4.38
N ALA A 42 18.51 -2.38 -5.61
CA ALA A 42 18.65 -3.73 -6.16
C ALA A 42 20.10 -4.20 -6.26
N GLN A 43 21.08 -3.29 -6.29
CA GLN A 43 22.50 -3.63 -6.30
C GLN A 43 23.04 -3.99 -4.92
N VAL A 44 22.44 -3.47 -3.83
CA VAL A 44 22.97 -3.60 -2.46
C VAL A 44 22.09 -4.41 -1.53
N LEU A 45 20.81 -4.60 -1.88
CA LEU A 45 19.86 -5.36 -1.09
C LEU A 45 19.67 -6.77 -1.67
N PRO A 46 19.34 -7.76 -0.83
CA PRO A 46 19.22 -9.16 -1.27
C PRO A 46 18.00 -9.42 -2.18
N ARG A 47 17.03 -8.51 -2.22
CA ARG A 47 15.82 -8.63 -3.05
C ARG A 47 15.42 -7.28 -3.60
N ASP A 48 15.04 -7.28 -4.88
CA ASP A 48 14.29 -6.20 -5.48
C ASP A 48 12.79 -6.44 -5.25
N VAL A 49 12.14 -5.47 -4.62
CA VAL A 49 10.71 -5.54 -4.25
C VAL A 49 9.91 -4.43 -4.91
N ARG A 50 10.46 -3.72 -5.91
CA ARG A 50 9.81 -2.55 -6.53
C ARG A 50 8.46 -2.88 -7.17
N ASP A 51 8.31 -4.10 -7.70
CA ASP A 51 7.10 -4.54 -8.40
C ASP A 51 6.09 -5.25 -7.49
N GLU A 52 6.42 -5.45 -6.22
CA GLU A 52 5.52 -6.14 -5.32
C GLU A 52 4.29 -5.27 -4.97
N PRO A 53 3.12 -5.90 -4.70
CA PRO A 53 1.94 -5.19 -4.26
C PRO A 53 2.20 -4.33 -3.02
N GLY A 54 1.80 -3.06 -3.08
CA GLY A 54 1.95 -2.10 -2.00
C GLY A 54 3.30 -1.39 -1.95
N SER A 55 4.24 -1.71 -2.85
CA SER A 55 5.53 -1.02 -2.91
C SER A 55 5.39 0.47 -3.25
N GLY A 56 4.34 0.85 -3.99
CA GLY A 56 4.01 2.26 -4.26
C GLY A 56 3.27 2.98 -3.12
N ALA A 57 2.92 2.28 -2.03
CA ALA A 57 2.13 2.87 -0.95
C ALA A 57 2.83 4.09 -0.34
N ALA A 58 2.03 5.11 -0.02
CA ALA A 58 2.46 6.36 0.58
C ALA A 58 3.63 7.06 -0.14
N GLY A 59 3.75 6.90 -1.47
CA GLY A 59 4.82 7.55 -2.25
C GLY A 59 6.13 6.78 -2.25
N GLY A 60 6.09 5.44 -2.13
CA GLY A 60 7.29 4.60 -2.10
C GLY A 60 7.79 4.24 -0.70
N LEU A 61 7.14 4.74 0.35
CA LEU A 61 7.40 4.26 1.71
C LEU A 61 7.11 2.76 1.84
N GLY A 62 6.13 2.26 1.09
CA GLY A 62 5.82 0.84 1.04
C GLY A 62 7.01 -0.02 0.60
N PHE A 63 7.67 0.40 -0.49
CA PHE A 63 8.92 -0.19 -0.96
C PHE A 63 10.01 -0.13 0.10
N ALA A 64 10.21 1.05 0.72
CA ALA A 64 11.26 1.21 1.72
C ALA A 64 11.05 0.28 2.95
N ALA A 65 9.82 0.16 3.44
CA ALA A 65 9.50 -0.73 4.55
C ALA A 65 9.80 -2.21 4.21
N LYS A 66 9.45 -2.66 3.00
CA LYS A 66 9.77 -4.02 2.54
C LYS A 66 11.26 -4.24 2.36
N ALA A 67 11.90 -3.36 1.60
CA ALA A 67 13.29 -3.50 1.16
C ALA A 67 14.28 -3.41 2.34
N PHE A 68 14.05 -2.48 3.27
CA PHE A 68 15.00 -2.18 4.34
C PHE A 68 14.61 -2.76 5.69
N LEU A 69 13.31 -2.98 5.96
CA LEU A 69 12.83 -3.47 7.27
C LEU A 69 12.27 -4.89 7.21
N GLY A 70 12.20 -5.50 6.01
CA GLY A 70 11.58 -6.81 5.83
C GLY A 70 10.08 -6.81 6.17
N ALA A 71 9.42 -5.66 6.08
CA ALA A 71 8.01 -5.52 6.47
C ALA A 71 7.10 -6.34 5.54
N GLN A 72 6.00 -6.84 6.11
CA GLN A 72 4.91 -7.46 5.36
C GLN A 72 3.66 -6.60 5.49
N PHE A 73 2.98 -6.35 4.37
CA PHE A 73 1.70 -5.65 4.39
C PHE A 73 0.57 -6.62 4.69
N ARG A 74 -0.27 -6.21 5.63
CA ARG A 74 -1.49 -6.91 6.02
C ARG A 74 -2.66 -5.95 5.85
N ALA A 75 -3.87 -6.46 5.63
CA ALA A 75 -5.05 -5.61 5.58
C ALA A 75 -5.27 -4.96 6.95
N GLY A 76 -5.55 -3.65 6.98
CA GLY A 76 -5.71 -2.92 8.25
C GLY A 76 -6.84 -3.49 9.10
N VAL A 77 -7.93 -3.91 8.45
CA VAL A 77 -9.08 -4.55 9.10
C VAL A 77 -8.71 -5.85 9.80
N GLU A 78 -7.86 -6.69 9.19
CA GLU A 78 -7.39 -7.94 9.79
C GLU A 78 -6.57 -7.65 11.04
N VAL A 79 -5.65 -6.70 10.97
CA VAL A 79 -4.81 -6.31 12.10
C VAL A 79 -5.67 -5.78 13.25
N VAL A 80 -6.64 -4.92 12.98
CA VAL A 80 -7.54 -4.40 14.00
C VAL A 80 -8.42 -5.50 14.59
N ALA A 81 -9.01 -6.35 13.75
CA ALA A 81 -9.87 -7.46 14.17
C ALA A 81 -9.11 -8.43 15.10
N GLU A 82 -7.86 -8.74 14.79
CA GLU A 82 -6.99 -9.55 15.66
C GLU A 82 -6.69 -8.84 16.98
N LEU A 83 -6.30 -7.56 16.94
CA LEU A 83 -5.93 -6.79 18.14
C LEU A 83 -7.09 -6.62 19.11
N VAL A 84 -8.32 -6.50 18.61
CA VAL A 84 -9.52 -6.39 19.45
C VAL A 84 -10.14 -7.74 19.81
N GLY A 85 -9.55 -8.85 19.33
CA GLY A 85 -10.07 -10.20 19.57
C GLY A 85 -11.46 -10.43 18.98
N LEU A 86 -11.75 -9.84 17.81
CA LEU A 86 -13.09 -9.85 17.22
C LEU A 86 -13.60 -11.26 16.96
N ASP A 87 -12.76 -12.19 16.50
CA ASP A 87 -13.13 -13.59 16.23
C ASP A 87 -13.69 -14.29 17.48
N GLU A 88 -13.04 -14.11 18.62
CA GLU A 88 -13.51 -14.66 19.89
C GLU A 88 -14.79 -13.96 20.36
N ALA A 89 -14.89 -12.64 20.17
CA ALA A 89 -16.04 -11.86 20.59
C ALA A 89 -17.33 -12.21 19.83
N VAL A 90 -17.23 -12.63 18.56
CA VAL A 90 -18.39 -13.03 17.75
C VAL A 90 -18.72 -14.51 17.87
N ARG A 91 -17.85 -15.32 18.46
CA ARG A 91 -18.04 -16.78 18.55
C ARG A 91 -19.24 -17.10 19.45
N GLY A 92 -20.27 -17.69 18.87
CA GLY A 92 -21.51 -18.04 19.57
C GLY A 92 -22.48 -16.89 19.75
N ALA A 93 -22.24 -15.73 19.12
CA ALA A 93 -23.21 -14.65 19.11
C ALA A 93 -24.44 -15.03 18.27
N ASP A 94 -25.63 -14.82 18.80
CA ASP A 94 -26.89 -15.02 18.06
C ASP A 94 -27.10 -13.95 16.97
N LEU A 95 -26.50 -12.75 17.15
CA LEU A 95 -26.59 -11.63 16.22
C LEU A 95 -25.35 -10.73 16.33
N VAL A 96 -24.81 -10.32 15.18
CA VAL A 96 -23.76 -9.30 15.07
C VAL A 96 -24.29 -8.12 14.28
N ILE A 97 -24.14 -6.91 14.81
CA ILE A 97 -24.52 -5.66 14.15
C ILE A 97 -23.23 -4.85 13.91
N THR A 98 -23.04 -4.41 12.67
CA THR A 98 -21.90 -3.58 12.25
C THR A 98 -22.39 -2.43 11.35
N GLY A 99 -21.52 -1.48 11.02
CA GLY A 99 -21.84 -0.39 10.12
C GLY A 99 -20.64 0.51 9.83
N GLU A 100 -20.77 1.32 8.79
CA GLU A 100 -19.79 2.34 8.40
C GLU A 100 -20.52 3.64 8.02
N GLY A 101 -19.80 4.77 8.04
CA GLY A 101 -20.38 6.08 7.77
C GLY A 101 -20.70 6.36 6.30
N ARG A 102 -20.18 5.56 5.37
CA ARG A 102 -20.40 5.72 3.93
C ARG A 102 -20.24 4.38 3.23
N PHE A 103 -21.31 3.94 2.57
CA PHE A 103 -21.33 2.74 1.73
C PHE A 103 -21.08 3.15 0.28
N ASP A 104 -19.97 2.72 -0.31
CA ASP A 104 -19.69 2.95 -1.73
C ASP A 104 -19.18 1.68 -2.43
N ALA A 105 -18.89 1.77 -3.73
CA ALA A 105 -18.52 0.62 -4.53
C ALA A 105 -17.18 -0.03 -4.09
N GLN A 106 -16.36 0.65 -3.27
CA GLN A 106 -15.18 0.04 -2.67
C GLN A 106 -15.52 -0.82 -1.44
N THR A 107 -16.66 -0.58 -0.77
CA THR A 107 -17.10 -1.38 0.38
C THR A 107 -17.39 -2.84 0.01
N LEU A 108 -17.86 -3.10 -1.21
CA LEU A 108 -18.27 -4.44 -1.66
C LEU A 108 -17.09 -5.34 -2.11
N ARG A 109 -15.84 -4.87 -1.98
CA ARG A 109 -14.64 -5.58 -2.44
C ARG A 109 -13.84 -6.21 -1.32
#